data_AF-G0PGN0-F1
#
_entry.id   AF-G0PGN0-F1
#
_cell.length_a   1.000
_cell.length_b   1.000
_cell.length_c   1.000
_cell.angle_alpha   90.00
_cell.angle_beta   90.00
_cell.angle_gamma   90.00
#
_symmetry.space_group_name_H-M   'P 1'
#
loop_
_entity.id
_entity.type
_entity.pdbx_description
1 polymer ?
#
loop_
_entity_poly.entity_id
_entity_poly.type
_entity_poly.pdbx_seq_one_letter_code
_entity_poly.pdbx_strand_id
1 'polypeptide(L)'
;MEDTKPTQISIFNIIAVICSATFAIYSAKIVAFISSVVKSLSKPKPNPKVLAAKQKVGELKRELHGISPTGEFARYFKKDRELNKATDELTALEAENTSETARNLKIDTIVRVVMQVSALALLRYVSSITAYCIPDTIFWPFNLLVRFPAVFGNNSCPTEFAEVSGFALAFLMIHLINLIWRTFRPSSERKTTTDKKKN
;
A
#
# COMPACT_ATOMS: atom_id res chain seq x y z
N MET A 1 10.30 -32.26 -29.14
CA MET A 1 10.78 -31.11 -29.92
C MET A 1 9.65 -30.09 -29.87
N GLU A 2 9.65 -29.25 -28.85
CA GLU A 2 8.70 -28.14 -28.77
C GLU A 2 9.27 -27.00 -29.62
N ASP A 3 8.51 -26.62 -30.66
CA ASP A 3 8.80 -25.47 -31.49
C ASP A 3 8.79 -24.19 -30.64
N THR A 4 9.97 -23.76 -30.23
CA THR A 4 10.18 -22.44 -29.62
C THR A 4 9.99 -21.39 -30.70
N LYS A 5 8.73 -21.04 -30.97
CA LYS A 5 8.34 -19.95 -31.86
C LYS A 5 9.07 -18.69 -31.38
N PRO A 6 9.82 -17.99 -32.25
CA PRO A 6 10.49 -16.75 -31.84
C PRO A 6 9.40 -15.80 -31.32
N THR A 7 9.52 -15.39 -30.06
CA THR A 7 8.63 -14.40 -29.44
C THR A 7 8.70 -13.13 -30.26
N GLN A 8 7.77 -12.97 -31.19
CA GLN A 8 7.50 -11.73 -31.90
C GLN A 8 7.45 -10.61 -30.85
N ILE A 9 8.28 -9.58 -31.04
CA ILE A 9 8.26 -8.36 -30.22
C ILE A 9 6.96 -7.64 -30.55
N SER A 10 5.89 -8.13 -29.96
CA SER A 10 4.56 -7.56 -30.10
C SER A 10 4.46 -6.35 -29.18
N ILE A 11 3.79 -5.30 -29.66
CA ILE A 11 3.50 -4.09 -28.88
C ILE A 11 2.87 -4.47 -27.52
N PHE A 12 2.05 -5.52 -27.49
CA PHE A 12 1.45 -6.05 -26.27
C PHE A 12 2.47 -6.55 -25.24
N ASN A 13 3.57 -7.15 -25.69
CA ASN A 13 4.64 -7.64 -24.80
C ASN A 13 5.41 -6.46 -24.19
N ILE A 14 5.67 -5.41 -24.96
CA ILE A 14 6.31 -4.18 -24.47
C ILE A 14 5.42 -3.49 -23.43
N ILE A 15 4.11 -3.36 -23.71
CA ILE A 15 3.15 -2.80 -22.76
C ILE A 15 3.11 -3.64 -21.48
N ALA A 16 3.07 -4.97 -21.58
CA ALA A 16 3.07 -5.86 -20.43
C ALA A 16 4.32 -5.69 -19.55
N VAL A 17 5.50 -5.55 -20.16
CA VAL A 17 6.77 -5.28 -19.46
C VAL A 17 6.69 -3.95 -18.70
N ILE A 18 6.26 -2.87 -19.35
CA ILE A 18 6.15 -1.54 -18.73
C ILE A 18 5.12 -1.55 -17.60
N CYS A 19 3.96 -2.16 -17.81
CA CYS A 19 2.92 -2.31 -16.79
C CYS A 19 3.43 -3.10 -15.58
N SER A 20 4.16 -4.20 -15.80
CA SER A 20 4.71 -5.01 -14.72
C SER A 20 5.78 -4.26 -13.90
N ALA A 21 6.68 -3.53 -14.56
CA ALA A 21 7.69 -2.71 -13.90
C ALA A 21 7.06 -1.57 -13.11
N THR A 22 6.07 -0.88 -13.70
CA THR A 22 5.29 0.17 -13.03
C THR A 22 4.55 -0.38 -11.81
N PHE A 23 3.90 -1.54 -11.96
CA PHE A 23 3.21 -2.21 -10.87
C PHE A 23 4.17 -2.57 -9.73
N ALA A 24 5.37 -3.07 -10.02
CA ALA A 24 6.38 -3.37 -9.00
C ALA A 24 6.74 -2.13 -8.18
N ILE A 25 6.93 -0.97 -8.84
CA ILE A 25 7.30 0.31 -8.23
C ILE A 25 6.18 0.86 -7.35
N TYR A 26 4.95 0.87 -7.86
CA TYR A 26 3.82 1.49 -7.19
C TYR A 26 2.97 0.49 -6.38
N SER A 27 3.42 -0.76 -6.26
CA SER A 27 2.73 -1.86 -5.58
C SER A 27 2.21 -1.48 -4.20
N ALA A 28 3.03 -0.83 -3.37
CA ALA A 28 2.63 -0.39 -2.03
C ALA A 28 1.47 0.64 -2.06
N LYS A 29 1.47 1.55 -3.04
CA LYS A 29 0.41 2.56 -3.20
C LYS A 29 -0.88 1.93 -3.72
N ILE A 30 -0.76 1.02 -4.68
CA ILE A 30 -1.88 0.29 -5.27
C ILE A 30 -2.54 -0.61 -4.22
N VAL A 31 -1.74 -1.35 -3.44
CA VAL A 31 -2.23 -2.19 -2.33
C VAL A 31 -2.94 -1.33 -1.28
N ALA A 32 -2.39 -0.18 -0.91
CA ALA A 32 -3.02 0.72 0.04
C ALA A 32 -4.37 1.27 -0.48
N PHE A 33 -4.44 1.62 -1.76
CA PHE A 33 -5.67 2.07 -2.40
C PHE A 33 -6.73 0.96 -2.44
N ILE A 34 -6.35 -0.25 -2.84
CA ILE A 34 -7.30 -1.36 -2.94
C ILE A 34 -7.74 -1.82 -1.56
N SER A 35 -6.82 -1.87 -0.59
CA SER A 35 -7.14 -2.14 0.81
C SER A 35 -8.14 -1.13 1.37
N SER A 36 -8.01 0.16 1.05
CA SER A 36 -8.97 1.18 1.50
C SER A 36 -10.34 1.05 0.84
N VAL A 37 -10.38 0.72 -0.46
CA VAL A 37 -11.63 0.44 -1.18
C VAL A 37 -12.32 -0.79 -0.62
N VAL A 38 -11.60 -1.91 -0.44
CA VAL A 38 -12.14 -3.16 0.12
C VAL A 38 -12.61 -2.94 1.55
N LYS A 39 -11.86 -2.20 2.37
CA LYS A 39 -12.29 -1.82 3.73
C LYS A 39 -13.55 -0.95 3.70
N SER A 40 -13.66 -0.01 2.75
CA SER A 40 -14.82 0.85 2.58
C SER A 40 -16.08 0.09 2.17
N LEU A 41 -15.93 -0.88 1.26
CA LEU A 41 -17.02 -1.74 0.81
C LEU A 41 -17.41 -2.79 1.85
N SER A 42 -16.45 -3.25 2.66
CA SER A 42 -16.67 -4.26 3.71
C SER A 42 -16.97 -3.65 5.08
N LYS A 43 -17.24 -2.33 5.17
CA LYS A 43 -17.62 -1.72 6.45
C LYS A 43 -18.93 -2.35 6.91
N PRO A 44 -18.97 -3.00 8.09
CA PRO A 44 -20.24 -3.41 8.67
C PRO A 44 -21.05 -2.16 8.98
N LYS A 45 -22.39 -2.32 9.05
CA LYS A 45 -23.24 -1.25 9.58
C LYS A 45 -22.69 -0.84 10.95
N PRO A 46 -22.56 0.47 11.25
CA PRO A 46 -22.02 0.93 12.52
C PRO A 46 -22.81 0.29 13.66
N ASN A 47 -22.10 -0.34 14.61
CA ASN A 47 -22.73 -1.05 15.71
C ASN A 47 -23.63 -0.05 16.47
N PRO A 48 -24.97 -0.27 16.51
CA PRO A 48 -25.91 0.70 17.08
C PRO A 48 -25.59 1.00 18.56
N LYS A 49 -24.98 0.05 19.27
CA LYS A 49 -24.54 0.22 20.66
C LYS A 49 -23.42 1.24 20.82
N VAL A 50 -22.45 1.26 19.90
CA VAL A 50 -21.31 2.20 19.93
C VAL A 50 -21.80 3.62 19.60
N LEU A 51 -22.71 3.74 18.64
CA LEU A 51 -23.30 5.03 18.26
C LEU A 51 -24.10 5.63 19.42
N ALA A 52 -24.93 4.81 20.07
CA ALA A 52 -25.71 5.21 21.23
C ALA A 52 -24.82 5.59 22.44
N ALA A 53 -23.74 4.85 22.69
CA ALA A 53 -22.78 5.17 23.74
C ALA A 53 -22.07 6.51 23.49
N LYS A 54 -21.67 6.81 22.24
CA LYS A 54 -21.08 8.10 21.84
C LYS A 54 -22.03 9.27 22.05
N GLN A 55 -23.30 9.09 21.71
CA GLN A 55 -24.33 10.10 21.95
C GLN A 55 -24.53 10.36 23.44
N LYS A 56 -24.65 9.30 24.27
CA LYS A 56 -24.77 9.42 25.72
C LYS A 56 -23.59 10.17 26.35
N VAL A 57 -22.35 9.83 25.99
CA VAL A 57 -21.17 10.54 26.50
C VAL A 57 -21.18 12.02 26.10
N GLY A 58 -21.60 12.33 24.86
CA GLY A 58 -21.75 13.71 24.39
C GLY A 58 -22.81 14.50 25.18
N GLU A 59 -23.95 13.87 25.48
CA GLU A 59 -25.03 14.46 26.28
C GLU A 59 -24.60 14.69 27.74
N LEU A 60 -24.01 13.68 28.41
CA LEU A 60 -23.54 13.79 29.78
C LEU A 60 -22.43 14.85 29.93
N LYS A 61 -21.53 14.95 28.95
CA LYS A 61 -20.50 15.99 28.92
C LYS A 61 -21.10 17.38 28.78
N ARG A 62 -22.13 17.54 27.95
CA ARG A 62 -22.85 18.80 27.78
C ARG A 62 -23.58 19.20 29.07
N GLU A 63 -24.22 18.24 29.73
CA GLU A 63 -24.90 18.45 31.01
C GLU A 63 -23.92 18.84 32.12
N LEU A 64 -22.76 18.16 32.21
CA LEU A 64 -21.73 18.46 33.20
C LEU A 64 -21.17 19.89 33.04
N HIS A 65 -20.98 20.34 31.80
CA HIS A 65 -20.50 21.70 31.52
C HIS A 65 -21.53 22.79 31.87
N GLY A 66 -22.81 22.44 32.02
CA GLY A 66 -23.86 23.35 32.48
C GLY A 66 -23.97 23.47 34.01
N ILE A 67 -23.24 22.64 34.76
CA ILE A 67 -23.29 22.61 36.23
C ILE A 67 -22.06 23.31 36.79
N SER A 68 -22.27 24.30 37.66
CA SER A 68 -21.16 24.97 38.36
C SER A 68 -20.52 24.02 39.37
N PRO A 69 -19.20 23.76 39.29
CA PRO A 69 -18.51 22.88 40.22
C PRO A 69 -18.58 23.40 41.66
N THR A 70 -18.56 24.72 41.84
CA THR A 70 -18.54 25.38 43.14
C THR A 70 -19.93 25.65 43.71
N GLY A 71 -20.93 25.85 42.85
CA GLY A 71 -22.32 26.11 43.26
C GLY A 71 -23.14 24.85 43.52
N GLU A 72 -22.88 23.75 42.80
CA GLU A 72 -23.63 22.50 42.88
C GLU A 72 -22.71 21.28 42.97
N PHE A 73 -21.72 21.34 43.87
CA PHE A 73 -20.67 20.32 44.06
C PHE A 73 -21.19 18.87 44.02
N ALA A 74 -22.19 18.52 44.84
CA ALA A 74 -22.71 17.15 44.89
C ALA A 74 -23.32 16.67 43.56
N ARG A 75 -23.99 17.56 42.83
CA ARG A 75 -24.60 17.25 41.53
C ARG A 75 -23.54 17.11 40.44
N TYR A 76 -22.53 17.97 40.47
CA TYR A 76 -21.37 17.92 39.57
C TYR A 76 -20.64 16.58 39.71
N PHE A 77 -20.23 16.18 40.92
CA PHE A 77 -19.49 14.93 41.13
C PHE A 77 -20.33 13.67 40.85
N LYS A 78 -21.65 13.73 41.05
CA LYS A 78 -22.54 12.65 40.65
C LYS A 78 -22.54 12.48 39.13
N LYS A 79 -22.64 13.58 38.39
CA LYS A 79 -22.61 13.60 36.92
C LYS A 79 -21.24 13.24 36.34
N ASP A 80 -20.17 13.65 37.01
CA ASP A 80 -18.80 13.27 36.65
C ASP A 80 -18.58 11.75 36.76
N ARG A 81 -19.06 11.12 37.84
CA ARG A 81 -19.05 9.65 37.97
C ARG A 81 -19.88 8.95 36.90
N GLU A 82 -21.03 9.53 36.56
CA GLU A 82 -21.91 9.00 35.50
C GLU A 82 -21.23 9.08 34.12
N LEU A 83 -20.52 10.19 33.85
CA LEU A 83 -19.72 10.41 32.65
C LEU A 83 -18.54 9.44 32.59
N ASN A 84 -17.79 9.27 33.68
CA ASN A 84 -16.69 8.31 33.74
C ASN A 84 -17.19 6.88 33.47
N LYS A 85 -18.32 6.47 34.07
CA LYS A 85 -18.91 5.15 33.80
C LYS A 85 -19.33 4.98 32.33
N ALA A 86 -19.97 5.99 31.73
CA ALA A 86 -20.35 5.94 30.32
C ALA A 86 -19.12 5.94 29.37
N THR A 87 -18.02 6.57 29.79
CA THR A 87 -16.74 6.57 29.06
C THR A 87 -16.05 5.21 29.18
N ASP A 88 -16.09 4.58 30.34
CA ASP A 88 -15.56 3.22 30.56
C ASP A 88 -16.34 2.18 29.73
N GLU A 89 -17.67 2.29 29.66
CA GLU A 89 -18.50 1.45 28.78
C GLU A 89 -18.15 1.66 27.30
N LEU A 90 -17.91 2.91 26.89
CA LEU A 90 -17.51 3.25 25.51
C LEU A 90 -16.12 2.70 25.18
N THR A 91 -15.15 2.82 26.08
CA THR A 91 -13.79 2.29 25.88
C THR A 91 -13.79 0.76 25.88
N ALA A 92 -14.63 0.11 26.69
CA ALA A 92 -14.83 -1.35 26.66
C ALA A 92 -15.45 -1.81 25.32
N LEU A 93 -16.45 -1.09 24.80
CA LEU A 93 -17.02 -1.33 23.47
C LEU A 93 -15.99 -1.09 22.36
N GLU A 94 -15.12 -0.08 22.47
CA GLU A 94 -14.01 0.16 21.54
C GLU A 94 -12.91 -0.91 21.65
N ALA A 95 -12.66 -1.45 22.84
CA ALA A 95 -11.79 -2.61 23.04
C ALA A 95 -12.38 -3.87 22.40
N GLU A 96 -13.70 -4.06 22.41
CA GLU A 96 -14.37 -5.12 21.65
C GLU A 96 -14.20 -4.92 20.13
N ASN A 97 -14.14 -3.65 19.66
CA ASN A 97 -13.79 -3.29 18.28
C ASN A 97 -12.30 -3.51 17.94
N THR A 98 -11.44 -3.96 18.86
CA THR A 98 -10.12 -4.52 18.48
C THR A 98 -10.26 -5.70 17.51
N SER A 99 -11.41 -6.39 17.55
CA SER A 99 -11.83 -7.37 16.53
C SER A 99 -11.96 -6.74 15.13
N GLU A 100 -12.36 -5.48 15.02
CA GLU A 100 -12.40 -4.75 13.74
C GLU A 100 -11.00 -4.41 13.25
N THR A 101 -10.08 -4.03 14.13
CA THR A 101 -8.66 -3.84 13.79
C THR A 101 -8.04 -5.14 13.30
N ALA A 102 -8.31 -6.26 13.98
CA ALA A 102 -7.88 -7.58 13.56
C ALA A 102 -8.49 -7.98 12.20
N ARG A 103 -9.77 -7.66 11.95
CA ARG A 103 -10.41 -7.83 10.64
C ARG A 103 -9.73 -6.98 9.56
N ASN A 104 -9.45 -5.72 9.84
CA ASN A 104 -8.80 -4.82 8.90
C ASN A 104 -7.37 -5.27 8.56
N LEU A 105 -6.64 -5.83 9.53
CA LEU A 105 -5.34 -6.48 9.32
C LEU A 105 -5.49 -7.73 8.46
N LYS A 106 -6.47 -8.61 8.75
CA LYS A 106 -6.75 -9.79 7.92
C LYS A 106 -7.05 -9.41 6.47
N ILE A 107 -7.89 -8.40 6.25
CA ILE A 107 -8.21 -7.87 4.92
C ILE A 107 -6.93 -7.37 4.23
N ASP A 108 -6.11 -6.60 4.93
CA ASP A 108 -4.85 -6.08 4.38
C ASP A 108 -3.89 -7.20 3.97
N THR A 109 -3.76 -8.23 4.80
CA THR A 109 -2.95 -9.41 4.51
C THR A 109 -3.49 -10.17 3.29
N ILE A 110 -4.80 -10.40 3.20
CA ILE A 110 -5.40 -11.10 2.05
C ILE A 110 -5.15 -10.32 0.76
N VAL A 111 -5.39 -9.00 0.76
CA VAL A 111 -5.17 -8.14 -0.41
C VAL A 111 -3.69 -8.17 -0.82
N ARG A 112 -2.76 -8.11 0.15
CA ARG A 112 -1.32 -8.23 -0.13
C ARG A 112 -0.96 -9.56 -0.77
N VAL A 113 -1.47 -10.67 -0.23
CA VAL A 113 -1.16 -12.01 -0.75
C VAL A 113 -1.69 -12.15 -2.18
N VAL A 114 -2.94 -11.78 -2.44
CA VAL A 114 -3.54 -11.84 -3.79
C VAL A 114 -2.73 -10.98 -4.76
N MET A 115 -2.32 -9.77 -4.34
CA MET A 115 -1.50 -8.90 -5.17
C MET A 115 -0.09 -9.42 -5.41
N GLN A 116 0.53 -10.08 -4.43
CA GLN A 116 1.84 -10.70 -4.62
C GLN A 116 1.76 -11.88 -5.59
N VAL A 117 0.72 -12.69 -5.49
CA VAL A 117 0.49 -13.82 -6.42
C VAL A 117 0.25 -13.31 -7.84
N SER A 118 -0.57 -12.28 -8.03
CA SER A 118 -0.80 -11.69 -9.35
C SER A 118 0.48 -11.04 -9.91
N ALA A 119 1.28 -10.37 -9.05
CA ALA A 119 2.58 -9.83 -9.43
C ALA A 119 3.52 -10.93 -9.92
N LEU A 120 3.59 -12.05 -9.19
CA LEU A 120 4.44 -13.19 -9.53
C LEU A 120 4.01 -13.84 -10.86
N ALA A 121 2.70 -13.97 -11.10
CA ALA A 121 2.17 -14.47 -12.35
C ALA A 121 2.54 -13.56 -13.54
N LEU A 122 2.42 -12.24 -13.36
CA LEU A 122 2.82 -11.26 -14.37
C LEU A 122 4.33 -11.28 -14.62
N LEU A 123 5.12 -11.39 -13.55
CA LEU A 123 6.58 -11.51 -13.62
C LEU A 123 7.00 -12.77 -14.39
N ARG A 124 6.29 -13.88 -14.20
CA ARG A 124 6.52 -15.13 -14.93
C ARG A 124 6.20 -15.01 -16.41
N TYR A 125 5.15 -14.26 -16.78
CA TYR A 125 4.83 -13.97 -18.17
C TYR A 125 5.93 -13.11 -18.84
N VAL A 126 6.40 -12.07 -18.14
CA VAL A 126 7.42 -11.15 -18.67
C VAL A 126 8.83 -11.77 -18.68
N SER A 127 9.08 -12.82 -17.90
CA SER A 127 10.39 -13.49 -17.81
C SER A 127 10.93 -14.06 -19.12
N SER A 128 10.07 -14.34 -20.10
CA SER A 128 10.52 -14.85 -21.41
C SER A 128 11.01 -13.74 -22.35
N ILE A 129 10.88 -12.46 -21.96
CA ILE A 129 11.20 -11.30 -22.80
C ILE A 129 12.61 -10.79 -22.49
N THR A 130 13.53 -11.09 -23.40
CA THR A 130 14.92 -10.61 -23.38
C THR A 130 15.06 -9.33 -24.18
N ALA A 131 15.74 -8.31 -23.61
CA ALA A 131 15.96 -7.03 -24.28
C ALA A 131 17.30 -6.99 -25.02
N TYR A 132 18.40 -7.37 -24.36
CA TYR A 132 19.77 -7.30 -24.92
C TYR A 132 20.66 -8.42 -24.38
N CYS A 133 21.74 -8.74 -25.10
CA CYS A 133 22.81 -9.63 -24.63
C CYS A 133 24.04 -8.77 -24.28
N ILE A 134 24.64 -8.95 -23.10
CA ILE A 134 25.85 -8.23 -22.64
C ILE A 134 26.90 -9.26 -22.21
N PRO A 135 28.21 -9.07 -22.47
CA PRO A 135 29.23 -10.00 -21.98
C PRO A 135 29.15 -10.24 -20.47
N ASP A 136 29.21 -11.50 -20.05
CA ASP A 136 29.03 -11.91 -18.64
C ASP A 136 30.10 -11.32 -17.70
N THR A 137 31.24 -10.90 -18.26
CA THR A 137 32.38 -10.32 -17.53
C THR A 137 32.17 -8.89 -17.07
N ILE A 138 31.23 -8.14 -17.66
CA ILE A 138 31.08 -6.69 -17.39
C ILE A 138 30.40 -6.41 -16.06
N PHE A 139 29.41 -7.24 -15.68
CA PHE A 139 28.58 -7.02 -14.49
C PHE A 139 28.75 -8.08 -13.40
N TRP A 140 29.84 -8.85 -13.42
CA TRP A 140 30.11 -9.83 -12.38
C TRP A 140 30.40 -9.13 -11.03
N PRO A 141 29.81 -9.55 -9.90
CA PRO A 141 28.90 -10.68 -9.68
C PRO A 141 27.39 -10.33 -9.74
N PHE A 142 27.04 -9.09 -10.06
CA PHE A 142 25.66 -8.57 -10.09
C PHE A 142 24.85 -8.95 -11.33
N ASN A 143 25.38 -9.80 -12.20
CA ASN A 143 24.75 -10.23 -13.43
C ASN A 143 23.32 -10.81 -13.22
N LEU A 144 23.12 -11.48 -12.08
CA LEU A 144 21.81 -12.01 -11.68
C LEU A 144 20.72 -10.92 -11.58
N LEU A 145 21.07 -9.70 -11.16
CA LEU A 145 20.11 -8.59 -11.03
C LEU A 145 19.58 -8.13 -12.39
N VAL A 146 20.47 -8.11 -13.39
CA VAL A 146 20.16 -7.70 -14.76
C VAL A 146 19.34 -8.77 -15.48
N ARG A 147 19.52 -10.03 -15.07
CA ARG A 147 18.84 -11.21 -15.60
C ARG A 147 17.47 -11.46 -14.95
N PHE A 148 17.16 -10.84 -13.81
CA PHE A 148 15.88 -11.01 -13.12
C PHE A 148 14.69 -10.50 -13.96
N PRO A 149 13.57 -11.23 -14.11
CA PRO A 149 13.19 -12.47 -13.42
C PRO A 149 13.52 -13.77 -14.17
N ALA A 150 14.27 -13.71 -15.27
CA ALA A 150 14.68 -14.85 -16.10
C ALA A 150 15.88 -15.62 -15.50
N VAL A 151 15.78 -16.02 -14.22
CA VAL A 151 16.91 -16.59 -13.45
C VAL A 151 17.47 -17.87 -14.08
N PHE A 152 16.64 -18.67 -14.74
CA PHE A 152 17.05 -19.94 -15.36
C PHE A 152 17.50 -19.83 -16.82
N GLY A 153 17.55 -18.62 -17.38
CA GLY A 153 17.94 -18.40 -18.77
C GLY A 153 16.91 -18.84 -19.78
N ASN A 154 16.65 -17.96 -20.74
CA ASN A 154 16.21 -18.45 -22.03
C ASN A 154 17.48 -18.82 -22.82
N ASN A 155 17.41 -19.68 -23.82
CA ASN A 155 18.58 -19.95 -24.68
C ASN A 155 18.66 -18.91 -25.80
N SER A 156 18.34 -17.63 -25.51
CA SER A 156 18.20 -16.59 -26.52
C SER A 156 19.55 -15.96 -26.87
N CYS A 157 20.50 -15.93 -25.93
CA CYS A 157 21.87 -15.42 -26.15
C CYS A 157 22.92 -16.55 -26.08
N PRO A 158 24.08 -16.40 -26.74
CA PRO A 158 25.21 -17.33 -26.61
C PRO A 158 25.71 -17.39 -25.16
N THR A 159 26.31 -18.51 -24.76
CA THR A 159 26.74 -18.80 -23.37
C THR A 159 27.79 -17.84 -22.80
N GLU A 160 28.40 -17.01 -23.64
CA GLU A 160 29.37 -15.98 -23.26
C GLU A 160 28.71 -14.64 -22.84
N PHE A 161 27.39 -14.53 -23.04
CA PHE A 161 26.63 -13.31 -22.80
C PHE A 161 25.51 -13.52 -21.76
N ALA A 162 25.41 -12.55 -20.86
CA ALA A 162 24.29 -12.30 -20.00
C ALA A 162 23.06 -11.85 -20.79
N GLU A 163 21.93 -12.48 -20.55
CA GLU A 163 20.64 -11.99 -20.99
C GLU A 163 20.15 -10.86 -20.08
N VAL A 164 19.91 -9.69 -20.66
CA VAL A 164 19.28 -8.58 -19.98
C VAL A 164 17.77 -8.73 -20.10
N SER A 165 17.11 -8.88 -18.96
CA SER A 165 15.65 -8.95 -18.88
C SER A 165 15.01 -7.61 -19.27
N GLY A 166 13.98 -7.65 -20.12
CA GLY A 166 13.21 -6.45 -20.45
C GLY A 166 12.56 -5.80 -19.23
N PHE A 167 12.17 -6.62 -18.24
CA PHE A 167 11.66 -6.14 -16.96
C PHE A 167 12.70 -5.34 -16.18
N ALA A 168 13.93 -5.87 -16.04
CA ALA A 168 15.00 -5.21 -15.30
C ALA A 168 15.33 -3.84 -15.93
N LEU A 169 15.41 -3.79 -17.26
CA LEU A 169 15.65 -2.55 -17.99
C LEU A 169 14.51 -1.54 -17.79
N ALA A 170 13.26 -1.94 -17.98
CA ALA A 170 12.11 -1.04 -17.77
C ALA A 170 12.02 -0.55 -16.31
N PHE A 171 12.28 -1.44 -15.35
CA PHE A 171 12.31 -1.10 -13.93
C PHE A 171 13.37 -0.04 -13.61
N LEU A 172 14.60 -0.20 -14.13
CA LEU A 172 15.68 0.77 -13.95
C LEU A 172 15.36 2.10 -14.63
N MET A 173 14.84 2.08 -15.86
CA MET A 173 14.49 3.29 -16.59
C MET A 173 13.40 4.10 -15.88
N ILE A 174 12.32 3.45 -15.42
CA ILE A 174 11.25 4.12 -14.69
C ILE A 174 11.77 4.67 -13.35
N HIS A 175 12.67 3.95 -12.66
CA HIS A 175 13.30 4.46 -11.43
C HIS A 175 14.17 5.68 -11.69
N LEU A 176 15.01 5.66 -12.73
CA LEU A 176 15.87 6.77 -13.11
C LEU A 176 15.03 8.00 -13.48
N ILE A 177 13.97 7.81 -14.27
CA ILE A 177 13.01 8.88 -14.57
C ILE A 177 12.41 9.43 -13.28
N ASN A 178 11.88 8.59 -12.40
CA ASN A 178 11.32 9.04 -11.12
C ASN A 178 12.33 9.80 -10.25
N LEU A 179 13.60 9.37 -10.25
CA LEU A 179 14.67 10.03 -9.51
C LEU A 179 15.00 11.40 -10.12
N ILE A 180 15.18 11.47 -11.44
CA ILE A 180 15.40 12.70 -12.19
C ILE A 180 14.24 13.67 -11.93
N TRP A 181 12.99 13.22 -12.08
CA TRP A 181 11.81 14.05 -11.81
C TRP A 181 11.76 14.56 -10.36
N ARG A 182 12.24 13.79 -9.38
CA ARG A 182 12.35 14.24 -7.99
C ARG A 182 13.45 15.28 -7.80
N THR A 183 14.60 15.10 -8.46
CA THR A 183 15.75 16.00 -8.37
C THR A 183 15.49 17.33 -9.08
N PHE A 184 14.84 17.30 -10.24
CA PHE A 184 14.49 18.49 -11.03
C PHE A 184 13.19 19.17 -10.57
N ARG A 185 12.44 18.59 -9.63
CA ARG A 185 11.25 19.25 -9.08
C ARG A 185 11.70 20.54 -8.37
N PRO A 186 11.38 21.73 -8.92
CA PRO A 186 11.86 22.98 -8.34
C PRO A 186 11.36 23.09 -6.90
N SER A 187 12.23 23.54 -6.00
CA SER A 187 11.99 23.68 -4.55
C SER A 187 10.79 24.58 -4.17
N SER A 188 10.09 25.15 -5.16
CA SER A 188 8.96 26.06 -5.00
C SER A 188 7.73 25.39 -4.36
N GLU A 189 7.49 24.09 -4.60
CA GLU A 189 6.37 23.36 -3.95
C GLU A 189 6.66 22.92 -2.50
N ARG A 190 7.90 23.03 -2.01
CA ARG A 190 8.27 22.51 -0.67
C ARG A 190 7.85 23.44 0.48
N LYS A 191 7.43 24.68 0.19
CA LYS A 191 7.06 25.68 1.21
C LYS A 191 5.55 25.82 1.46
N THR A 192 4.68 25.41 0.54
CA THR A 192 3.23 25.67 0.66
C THR A 192 2.48 24.69 1.57
N THR A 193 3.04 23.51 1.86
CA THR A 193 2.43 22.56 2.81
C THR A 193 2.71 22.85 4.27
N THR A 194 3.70 23.70 4.59
CA THR A 194 4.02 24.04 5.99
C THR A 194 3.23 25.25 6.48
N ASP A 195 2.83 26.17 5.59
CA ASP A 195 2.05 27.37 5.98
C ASP A 195 0.54 27.13 6.12
N LYS A 196 -0.03 26.10 5.46
CA LYS A 196 -1.46 25.77 5.65
C LYS A 196 -1.79 25.07 6.98
N LYS A 197 -0.79 24.80 7.83
CA LYS A 197 -1.01 24.25 9.18
C LYS A 197 -0.96 25.32 10.28
N LYS A 198 -0.84 26.59 9.90
CA LYS A 198 -0.74 27.72 10.83
C LYS A 198 -1.54 28.92 10.31
N ASN A 199 -2.85 28.73 10.17
CA ASN A 199 -3.89 29.77 10.29
C ASN A 199 -5.25 29.10 10.42
#